data_AF-G2JCB2-F1
#
_entry.id   AF-G2JCB2-F1
#
_cell.length_a   1.000
_cell.length_b   1.000
_cell.length_c   1.000
_cell.angle_alpha   90.00
_cell.angle_beta   90.00
_cell.angle_gamma   90.00
#
_symmetry.space_group_name_H-M   'P 1'
#
loop_
_entity.id
_entity.type
_entity.pdbx_description
1 polymer ?
#
loop_
_entity_poly.entity_id
_entity_poly.type
_entity_poly.pdbx_seq_one_letter_code
_entity_poly.pdbx_strand_id
1 'polypeptide(L)' 'MGTPDTGKIKHSDMLIETIRNASSQMSFDEYAKVTGLDKEFIFAILNGEIEEVDRETWNRLSLKN' A
#
# COMPACT_ATOMS: atom_id res chain seq x y z
N MET A 1 30.58 -3.13 -7.40
CA MET A 1 29.26 -3.62 -7.87
C MET A 1 28.28 -3.36 -6.73
N GLY A 2 27.69 -2.17 -6.68
CA GLY A 2 26.72 -1.83 -5.64
C GLY A 2 25.36 -2.35 -6.07
N THR A 3 24.88 -3.41 -5.45
CA THR A 3 23.46 -3.77 -5.52
C THR A 3 22.69 -2.65 -4.83
N PRO A 4 21.75 -1.97 -5.49
CA PRO A 4 20.92 -1.03 -4.75
C PRO A 4 20.05 -1.83 -3.80
N ASP A 5 20.34 -1.70 -2.50
CA ASP A 5 19.40 -1.86 -1.41
C ASP A 5 18.18 -0.96 -1.68
N THR A 6 17.24 -1.43 -2.51
CA THR A 6 15.94 -0.77 -2.63
C THR A 6 14.94 -1.61 -1.88
N GLY A 7 14.80 -1.33 -0.58
CA GLY A 7 13.70 -1.81 0.27
C GLY A 7 12.32 -1.29 -0.14
N LYS A 8 12.14 -0.99 -1.43
CA LYS A 8 10.94 -0.48 -2.07
C LYS A 8 10.35 -1.58 -2.95
N ILE A 9 9.07 -1.86 -2.73
CA ILE A 9 8.37 -2.95 -3.38
C ILE A 9 7.68 -2.38 -4.63
N LYS A 10 8.19 -2.74 -5.83
CA LYS A 10 7.62 -2.41 -7.15
C LYS A 10 6.50 -3.38 -7.54
N HIS A 11 5.40 -3.36 -6.82
CA HIS A 11 4.21 -4.12 -7.21
C HIS A 11 2.95 -3.26 -7.10
N SER A 12 2.85 -2.24 -7.95
CA SER A 12 1.66 -1.40 -8.10
C SER A 12 0.38 -2.25 -8.23
N ASP A 13 0.40 -3.31 -9.04
CA ASP A 13 -0.73 -4.25 -9.16
C ASP A 13 -1.08 -4.93 -7.84
N MET A 14 -0.11 -5.46 -7.09
CA MET A 14 -0.39 -6.09 -5.80
C MET A 14 -0.87 -5.08 -4.75
N LEU A 15 -0.35 -3.86 -4.78
CA LEU A 15 -0.79 -2.77 -3.91
C LEU A 15 -2.25 -2.41 -4.19
N ILE A 16 -2.60 -2.19 -5.45
CA ILE A 16 -3.96 -1.89 -5.90
C ILE A 16 -4.90 -3.05 -5.53
N GLU A 17 -4.49 -4.30 -5.74
CA GLU A 17 -5.28 -5.48 -5.42
C GLU A 17 -5.49 -5.61 -3.90
N THR A 18 -4.43 -5.40 -3.10
CA THR A 18 -4.50 -5.44 -1.63
C THR A 18 -5.48 -4.39 -1.11
N ILE A 19 -5.38 -3.16 -1.60
CA ILE A 19 -6.25 -2.06 -1.22
C ILE A 19 -7.69 -2.35 -1.66
N ARG A 20 -7.91 -2.84 -2.89
CA ARG A 20 -9.25 -3.23 -3.37
C ARG A 20 -9.86 -4.34 -2.51
N ASN A 21 -9.07 -5.35 -2.17
CA ASN A 21 -9.54 -6.47 -1.36
C ASN A 21 -9.87 -6.02 0.08
N ALA A 22 -9.04 -5.17 0.68
CA ALA A 22 -9.31 -4.57 1.97
C ALA A 22 -10.56 -3.67 1.91
N SER A 23 -10.68 -2.84 0.87
CA SER A 23 -11.86 -1.98 0.66
C SER A 23 -13.16 -2.76 0.40
N SER A 24 -13.06 -4.01 -0.05
CA SER A 24 -14.23 -4.88 -0.20
C SER A 24 -14.74 -5.42 1.14
N GLN A 25 -13.87 -5.47 2.16
CA GLN A 25 -14.19 -5.97 3.49
C GLN A 25 -14.50 -4.83 4.48
N MET A 26 -13.90 -3.66 4.28
CA MET A 26 -14.08 -2.47 5.14
C MET A 26 -14.05 -1.18 4.32
N SER A 27 -14.51 -0.06 4.88
CA SER A 27 -14.43 1.25 4.20
C SER A 27 -12.98 1.77 4.15
N PHE A 28 -12.65 2.59 3.15
CA PHE A 28 -11.35 3.26 3.07
C PHE A 28 -11.00 4.10 4.31
N ASP A 29 -12.00 4.64 5.02
CA ASP A 29 -11.79 5.35 6.29
C ASP A 29 -11.26 4.45 7.39
N GLU A 30 -11.87 3.28 7.56
CA GLU A 30 -11.44 2.25 8.49
C GLU A 30 -10.06 1.72 8.11
N TYR A 31 -9.86 1.43 6.83
CA TYR A 31 -8.58 0.93 6.33
C TYR A 31 -7.44 1.94 6.57
N ALA A 32 -7.65 3.22 6.29
CA ALA A 32 -6.69 4.28 6.61
C ALA A 32 -6.38 4.36 8.11
N LYS A 33 -7.39 4.24 8.97
CA LYS A 33 -7.20 4.22 10.43
C LYS A 33 -6.41 3.01 10.91
N VAL A 34 -6.71 1.82 10.41
CA VAL A 34 -6.05 0.56 10.81
C VAL A 34 -4.60 0.54 10.33
N THR A 35 -4.37 0.95 9.08
CA THR A 35 -3.02 1.01 8.50
C THR A 35 -2.22 2.20 9.03
N GLY A 36 -2.87 3.21 9.61
CA GLY A 36 -2.27 4.48 9.99
C GLY A 36 -1.71 5.24 8.79
N LEU A 37 -2.29 5.03 7.60
CA LEU A 37 -1.92 5.69 6.35
C LEU A 37 -3.04 6.65 5.94
N ASP A 38 -2.66 7.75 5.29
CA ASP A 38 -3.62 8.69 4.76
C ASP A 38 -4.45 8.09 3.63
N LYS A 39 -5.74 8.44 3.59
CA LYS A 39 -6.64 8.02 2.49
C LYS A 39 -6.12 8.50 1.15
N GLU A 40 -5.61 9.72 1.09
CA GLU A 40 -5.03 10.30 -0.12
C GLU A 40 -3.85 9.46 -0.63
N PHE A 41 -3.02 8.94 0.28
CA PHE A 41 -1.92 8.04 -0.08
C PHE A 41 -2.44 6.71 -0.66
N ILE A 42 -3.47 6.13 -0.05
CA ILE A 42 -4.13 4.91 -0.54
C ILE A 42 -4.76 5.15 -1.93
N PHE A 43 -5.41 6.30 -2.14
CA PHE A 43 -5.96 6.67 -3.44
C PHE A 43 -4.89 6.94 -4.49
N ALA A 44 -3.78 7.56 -4.12
CA ALA A 44 -2.66 7.78 -5.03
C ALA A 44 -2.05 6.45 -5.52
N ILE A 45 -1.99 5.43 -4.66
CA ILE A 45 -1.65 4.06 -5.08
C ILE A 45 -2.70 3.49 -6.04
N LEU A 46 -3.99 3.63 -5.73
CA LEU A 46 -5.08 3.16 -6.59
C LEU A 46 -5.11 3.83 -7.97
N ASN A 47 -4.73 5.10 -8.04
CA ASN A 47 -4.61 5.87 -9.27
C ASN A 47 -3.34 5.54 -10.07
N GLY A 48 -2.42 4.74 -9.49
CA GLY A 48 -1.11 4.48 -10.09
C GLY A 48 -0.15 5.67 -10.01
N GLU A 49 -0.45 6.69 -9.20
CA GLU A 49 0.46 7.81 -8.91
C GLU A 49 1.62 7.35 -8.02
N ILE A 50 1.37 6.32 -7.19
CA ILE A 50 2.38 5.68 -6.33
C ILE A 50 2.60 4.25 -6.78
N GLU A 51 3.76 4.01 -7.38
CA GLU A 51 4.16 2.71 -7.93
C GLU A 51 5.11 1.93 -7.01
N GLU A 52 5.75 2.63 -6.06
CA GLU A 52 6.69 2.08 -5.10
C GLU A 52 6.36 2.55 -3.69
N VAL A 53 6.27 1.61 -2.76
CA VAL A 53 6.20 1.90 -1.33
C VAL A 53 7.29 1.15 -0.58
N ASP A 54 7.71 1.69 0.56
CA ASP A 54 8.63 1.02 1.47
C ASP A 54 7.98 -0.22 2.09
N ARG A 55 8.83 -1.17 2.51
CA ARG A 55 8.38 -2.43 3.13
C ARG A 55 7.46 -2.22 4.34
N GLU A 56 7.69 -1.18 5.14
CA GLU A 56 6.83 -0.85 6.29
C GLU A 56 5.40 -0.50 5.84
N THR A 57 5.28 0.38 4.85
CA THR A 57 4.00 0.77 4.24
C THR A 57 3.31 -0.43 3.62
N TRP A 58 4.05 -1.29 2.91
CA TRP A 58 3.51 -2.54 2.39
C TRP A 58 2.95 -3.45 3.50
N ASN A 59 3.67 -3.59 4.62
CA ASN A 59 3.22 -4.45 5.71
C ASN A 59 1.93 -3.91 6.35
N ARG A 60 1.83 -2.58 6.50
CA ARG A 60 0.61 -1.89 6.94
C ARG A 60 -0.53 -2.15 5.98
N LEU A 61 -0.35 -1.88 4.68
CA LEU A 61 -1.38 -2.07 3.65
C LEU A 61 -1.86 -3.52 3.55
N SER A 62 -0.94 -4.48 3.61
CA SER A 62 -1.28 -5.90 3.57
C SER A 62 -2.06 -6.37 4.80
N LEU A 63 -2.22 -5.52 5.83
CA LEU A 63 -2.81 -5.87 7.14
C LEU A 63 -2.22 -7.18 7.71
N LYS A 64 -1.00 -7.51 7.28
CA LYS A 64 -0.28 -8.71 7.70
C LYS A 64 0.29 -8.40 9.08
N ASN A 65 -0.49 -8.75 10.09
CA ASN A 65 0.02 -8.92 11.44
C ASN A 65 0.93 -10.15 11.51
#